data_AF-A0A0K1E8W5-F1
#
_entry.id   AF-A0A0K1E8W5-F1
#
_cell.length_a   1.000
_cell.length_b   1.000
_cell.length_c   1.000
_cell.angle_alpha   90.00
_cell.angle_beta   90.00
_cell.angle_gamma   90.00
#
_symmetry.space_group_name_H-M   'P 1'
#
loop_
_entity.id
_entity.type
_entity.pdbx_description
1 polymer ?
#
loop_
_entity_poly.entity_id
_entity_poly.type
_entity_poly.pdbx_seq_one_letter_code
_entity_poly.pdbx_strand_id
1 'polypeptide(L)'
;MVCGAALCSAAVALPVGCTMLLGVDGEYTPVPGGEGGMGLGGSVEGGGGGGDGGGVSPCGDTRSDPQNCGACGRVCTCGACVEGECEPMRVVATRPSRIERPRLYLEHLYWVESGPEGDCIMRAPARDAQTTTPQKHGCSSEPIVDIDLWGDMLHIAGNASIKRTPVDSPANLDALQGFTVEASIREMAVRHGFAYWAASQHNYLRRRRTDGTNYSQINTGGVPEHIDAIETDSTVWVAWRRMGLVYLGQFHDGLDPVPEQESTSELPGLKLAFMQFVESPDLRLFWTTRGPDRVWAYSPGGNEGVAITGPGVKSGPGSINADQTHVYWSHRGGQREISRARMDVLDTAEVVYADKTMTMEPGEILLDQGECVYWVDSSKQEILRYAKTPQVPAE
;
A
#
# COMPACT_ATOMS: atom_id res chain seq x y z
N MET A 1 -34.87 -66.87 20.74
CA MET A 1 -33.83 -65.96 21.25
C MET A 1 -33.36 -65.15 20.06
N VAL A 2 -33.98 -64.02 19.71
CA VAL A 2 -33.91 -62.69 20.35
C VAL A 2 -32.47 -62.29 20.65
N CYS A 3 -31.89 -61.44 19.79
CA CYS A 3 -31.46 -60.09 20.18
C CYS A 3 -31.09 -59.29 18.92
N GLY A 4 -31.91 -58.30 18.59
CA GLY A 4 -31.59 -57.26 17.62
C GLY A 4 -30.90 -56.09 18.31
N ALA A 5 -29.87 -55.52 17.69
CA ALA A 5 -29.25 -54.28 18.11
C ALA A 5 -29.56 -53.21 17.07
N ALA A 6 -30.53 -52.35 17.38
CA ALA A 6 -30.80 -51.12 16.67
C ALA A 6 -29.85 -50.03 17.18
N LEU A 7 -28.99 -49.52 16.31
CA LEU A 7 -28.18 -48.33 16.56
C LEU A 7 -28.99 -47.09 16.17
N CYS A 8 -29.60 -46.45 17.17
CA CYS A 8 -30.06 -45.06 17.09
C CYS A 8 -28.87 -44.14 17.35
N SER A 9 -28.35 -43.49 16.31
CA SER A 9 -27.46 -42.34 16.46
C SER A 9 -28.30 -41.07 16.44
N ALA A 10 -28.38 -40.43 17.60
CA ALA A 10 -29.05 -39.15 17.80
C ALA A 10 -28.30 -38.03 17.05
N ALA A 11 -29.03 -37.30 16.21
CA ALA A 11 -28.56 -36.02 15.68
C ALA A 11 -28.60 -34.98 16.80
N VAL A 12 -27.43 -34.62 17.33
CA VAL A 12 -27.28 -33.46 18.22
C VAL A 12 -27.23 -32.21 17.33
N ALA A 13 -28.37 -31.53 17.22
CA ALA A 13 -28.41 -30.19 16.65
C ALA A 13 -27.79 -29.21 17.66
N LEU A 14 -26.54 -28.83 17.42
CA LEU A 14 -25.91 -27.71 18.12
C LEU A 14 -26.50 -26.40 17.56
N PRO A 15 -27.09 -25.52 18.38
CA PRO A 15 -27.41 -24.19 17.92
C PRO A 15 -26.10 -23.44 17.67
N VAL A 16 -25.80 -23.18 16.39
CA VAL A 16 -24.83 -22.16 15.99
C VAL A 16 -25.48 -20.82 16.31
N GLY A 17 -25.25 -20.36 17.54
CA GLY A 17 -25.55 -18.98 17.91
C GLY A 17 -24.60 -18.07 17.15
N CYS A 18 -25.06 -17.49 16.05
CA CYS A 18 -24.46 -16.28 15.52
C CYS A 18 -24.64 -15.19 16.58
N THR A 19 -23.61 -14.94 17.38
CA THR A 19 -23.51 -13.69 18.13
C THR A 19 -23.33 -12.59 17.11
N MET A 20 -24.44 -12.04 16.59
CA MET A 20 -24.41 -10.74 15.95
C MET A 20 -23.98 -9.76 17.05
N LEU A 21 -22.74 -9.30 16.94
CA LEU A 21 -22.29 -8.11 17.65
C LEU A 21 -23.04 -6.94 16.98
N LEU A 22 -24.29 -6.73 17.40
CA LEU A 22 -25.00 -5.50 17.10
C LEU A 22 -24.16 -4.41 17.76
N GLY A 23 -23.50 -3.61 16.91
CA GLY A 23 -22.93 -2.35 17.32
C GLY A 23 -23.99 -1.62 18.14
N VAL A 24 -23.59 -1.19 19.32
CA VAL A 24 -24.39 -0.29 20.14
C VAL A 24 -24.87 0.82 19.20
N ASP A 25 -26.18 0.97 19.06
CA ASP A 25 -26.82 2.18 18.52
C ASP A 25 -26.46 3.31 19.49
N GLY A 26 -25.21 3.74 19.44
CA GLY A 26 -24.79 5.01 19.96
C GLY A 26 -25.46 6.01 19.05
N GLU A 27 -26.57 6.55 19.53
CA GLU A 27 -27.28 7.70 18.98
C GLU A 27 -26.23 8.73 18.55
N TYR A 28 -25.85 8.70 17.27
CA TYR A 28 -24.97 9.71 16.70
C TYR A 28 -25.84 10.94 16.52
N THR A 29 -25.97 11.72 17.59
CA THR A 29 -26.38 13.10 17.48
C THR A 29 -25.23 13.82 16.76
N PRO A 30 -25.40 14.28 15.51
CA PRO A 30 -24.38 15.11 14.89
C PRO A 30 -24.12 16.27 15.83
N VAL A 31 -22.88 16.41 16.29
CA VAL A 31 -22.45 17.61 17.02
C VAL A 31 -22.62 18.74 16.01
N PRO A 32 -23.54 19.70 16.23
CA PRO A 32 -23.60 20.89 15.40
C PRO A 32 -22.23 21.55 15.46
N GLY A 33 -21.69 21.95 14.31
CA GLY A 33 -20.40 22.65 14.25
C GLY A 33 -20.33 23.68 15.36
N GLY A 34 -19.35 23.53 16.26
CA GLY A 34 -19.23 24.34 17.45
C GLY A 34 -19.18 25.82 17.08
N GLU A 35 -20.28 26.52 17.28
CA GLU A 35 -20.26 27.97 17.34
C GLU A 35 -19.34 28.36 18.50
N GLY A 36 -18.39 29.24 18.20
CA GLY A 36 -17.40 29.72 19.14
C GLY A 36 -18.05 30.13 20.46
N GLY A 37 -17.50 29.60 21.55
CA GLY A 37 -17.99 29.83 22.90
C GLY A 37 -18.04 31.32 23.21
N MET A 38 -19.26 31.86 23.26
CA MET A 38 -19.55 33.14 23.89
C MET A 38 -19.53 32.94 25.41
N GLY A 39 -18.38 33.20 26.02
CA GLY A 39 -18.26 33.36 27.47
C GLY A 39 -18.89 34.67 27.92
N LEU A 40 -20.06 34.59 28.54
CA LEU A 40 -20.72 35.72 29.22
C LEU A 40 -20.25 35.84 30.67
N GLY A 41 -19.94 37.07 31.08
CA GLY A 41 -20.47 37.61 32.34
C GLY A 41 -19.51 37.79 33.53
N GLY A 42 -18.49 38.64 33.38
CA GLY A 42 -17.81 39.29 34.52
C GLY A 42 -17.92 40.81 34.39
N SER A 43 -18.94 41.39 35.00
CA SER A 43 -19.24 42.82 34.94
C SER A 43 -18.31 43.61 35.87
N VAL A 44 -17.46 44.47 35.30
CA VAL A 44 -16.82 45.56 36.01
C VAL A 44 -16.94 46.82 35.15
N GLU A 45 -17.67 47.79 35.67
CA GLU A 45 -17.86 49.11 35.08
C GLU A 45 -16.57 49.94 35.16
N GLY A 46 -16.30 50.70 34.09
CA GLY A 46 -15.60 51.97 34.19
C GLY A 46 -14.32 52.09 33.36
N GLY A 47 -14.38 52.90 32.30
CA GLY A 47 -13.20 53.54 31.72
C GLY A 47 -13.24 53.61 30.20
N GLY A 48 -13.78 54.70 29.65
CA GLY A 48 -13.69 55.02 28.24
C GLY A 48 -12.24 55.23 27.78
N GLY A 49 -11.87 54.60 26.67
CA GLY A 49 -10.62 54.81 25.95
C GLY A 49 -10.73 54.10 24.61
N GLY A 50 -10.63 54.86 23.51
CA GLY A 50 -11.02 54.41 22.18
C GLY A 50 -10.04 53.46 21.50
N GLY A 51 -10.60 52.74 20.52
CA GLY A 51 -9.92 52.23 19.33
C GLY A 51 -9.07 50.99 19.53
N ASP A 52 -9.67 49.81 19.41
CA ASP A 52 -8.95 48.60 19.00
C ASP A 52 -9.82 47.87 17.97
N GLY A 53 -9.52 48.11 16.69
CA GLY A 53 -9.98 47.26 15.61
C GLY A 53 -9.49 45.85 15.89
N GLY A 54 -10.41 44.87 15.83
CA GLY A 54 -10.12 43.46 16.03
C GLY A 54 -9.00 43.02 15.10
N GLY A 55 -7.77 43.11 15.58
CA GLY A 55 -6.59 42.64 14.91
C GLY A 55 -6.71 41.14 14.87
N VAL A 56 -7.11 40.62 13.72
CA VAL A 56 -6.85 39.23 13.36
C VAL A 56 -5.38 39.01 13.70
N SER A 57 -5.10 38.21 14.73
CA SER A 57 -3.72 37.90 15.11
C SER A 57 -3.02 37.50 13.81
N PRO A 58 -1.98 38.21 13.37
CA PRO A 58 -1.32 37.88 12.13
C PRO A 58 -0.96 36.39 12.24
N CYS A 59 -1.35 35.61 11.23
CA CYS A 59 -0.93 34.22 11.20
C CYS A 59 0.59 34.19 11.28
N GLY A 60 1.12 33.09 11.83
CA GLY A 60 2.55 32.95 12.11
C GLY A 60 3.42 33.01 10.85
N ASP A 61 4.61 32.42 10.92
CA ASP A 61 5.51 32.41 9.77
C ASP A 61 4.95 31.59 8.61
N THR A 62 4.40 32.24 7.58
CA THR A 62 3.84 31.53 6.43
C THR A 62 4.89 30.88 5.52
N ARG A 63 6.20 31.09 5.75
CA ARG A 63 7.25 30.49 4.91
C ARG A 63 7.74 29.15 5.44
N SER A 64 7.61 28.89 6.74
CA SER A 64 8.14 27.68 7.36
C SER A 64 7.21 27.00 8.37
N ASP A 65 6.13 27.67 8.81
CA ASP A 65 5.14 27.08 9.71
C ASP A 65 4.28 26.06 8.96
N PRO A 66 4.35 24.75 9.31
CA PRO A 66 3.52 23.72 8.69
C PRO A 66 2.02 23.93 8.90
N GLN A 67 1.60 24.80 9.82
CA GLN A 67 0.19 25.12 10.09
C GLN A 67 -0.33 26.37 9.37
N ASN A 68 0.57 27.14 8.71
CA ASN A 68 0.22 28.40 8.04
C ASN A 68 0.94 28.56 6.69
N CYS A 69 1.22 27.45 6.00
CA CYS A 69 2.14 27.45 4.87
C CYS A 69 1.56 28.18 3.65
N GLY A 70 2.19 29.29 3.25
CA GLY A 70 1.75 30.16 2.15
C GLY A 70 0.51 31.00 2.46
N ALA A 71 -0.40 30.49 3.29
CA ALA A 71 -1.59 31.19 3.76
C ALA A 71 -1.96 30.77 5.18
N CYS A 72 -2.62 31.66 5.92
CA CYS A 72 -3.09 31.38 7.28
C CYS A 72 -4.00 30.13 7.29
N GLY A 73 -3.74 29.17 8.20
CA GLY A 73 -4.52 27.94 8.34
C GLY A 73 -4.30 26.89 7.25
N ARG A 74 -3.36 27.11 6.31
CA ARG A 74 -2.98 26.09 5.34
C ARG A 74 -1.98 25.11 5.96
N VAL A 75 -2.44 23.89 6.19
CA VAL A 75 -1.66 22.84 6.85
C VAL A 75 -1.03 21.90 5.81
N CYS A 76 0.27 21.64 5.93
CA CYS A 76 0.94 20.61 5.13
C CYS A 76 0.82 19.23 5.80
N THR A 77 -0.36 18.60 5.77
CA THR A 77 -0.71 17.36 6.52
C THR A 77 0.39 16.29 6.51
N CYS A 78 1.00 16.05 5.35
CA CYS A 78 2.05 15.04 5.16
C CYS A 78 3.36 15.65 4.61
N GLY A 79 3.47 16.97 4.58
CA GLY A 79 4.60 17.69 3.96
C GLY A 79 5.33 18.60 4.94
N ALA A 80 6.37 19.26 4.45
CA ALA A 80 7.02 20.36 5.14
C ALA A 80 6.65 21.68 4.48
N CYS A 81 6.56 22.76 5.26
CA CYS A 81 6.45 24.09 4.67
C CYS A 81 7.84 24.60 4.32
N VAL A 82 8.08 24.84 3.03
CA VAL A 82 9.34 25.38 2.52
C VAL A 82 9.02 26.54 1.61
N GLU A 83 9.43 27.73 2.02
CA GLU A 83 9.22 28.98 1.27
C GLU A 83 7.74 29.26 0.95
N GLY A 84 6.84 28.83 1.83
CA GLY A 84 5.40 29.02 1.68
C GLY A 84 4.71 28.00 0.77
N GLU A 85 5.42 26.95 0.35
CA GLU A 85 4.85 25.83 -0.38
C GLU A 85 4.95 24.54 0.44
N CYS A 86 3.94 23.68 0.33
CA CYS A 86 4.01 22.35 0.90
C CYS A 86 4.88 21.46 0.01
N GLU A 87 6.03 21.06 0.52
CA GLU A 87 6.98 20.16 -0.13
C GLU A 87 6.94 18.75 0.52
N PRO A 88 7.35 17.69 -0.20
CA PRO A 88 7.48 16.36 0.35
C PRO A 88 8.39 16.34 1.56
N MET A 89 7.95 15.65 2.60
CA MET A 89 8.74 15.46 3.80
C MET A 89 9.56 14.20 3.67
N ARG A 90 10.85 14.30 4.00
CA ARG A 90 11.74 13.13 4.12
C ARG A 90 11.42 12.37 5.39
N VAL A 91 11.11 11.09 5.25
CA VAL A 91 10.87 10.16 6.38
C VAL A 91 12.14 9.39 6.71
N VAL A 92 12.81 8.87 5.67
CA VAL A 92 14.02 8.06 5.80
C VAL A 92 15.07 8.60 4.83
N ALA A 93 16.33 8.69 5.27
CA ALA A 93 17.48 8.86 4.39
C ALA A 93 18.56 7.84 4.75
N THR A 94 18.89 6.99 3.81
CA THR A 94 19.89 5.93 3.99
C THR A 94 21.04 6.23 3.05
N ARG A 95 22.19 6.60 3.62
CA ARG A 95 23.43 6.68 2.85
C ARG A 95 24.50 5.89 3.59
N PRO A 96 25.18 4.93 2.92
CA PRO A 96 25.24 4.70 1.47
C PRO A 96 24.32 3.59 0.92
N SER A 97 23.47 2.97 1.72
CA SER A 97 22.69 1.79 1.34
C SER A 97 21.51 2.10 0.40
N ARG A 98 21.22 1.15 -0.49
CA ARG A 98 20.07 1.21 -1.40
C ARG A 98 18.81 0.74 -0.68
N ILE A 99 17.72 1.50 -0.80
CA ILE A 99 16.39 1.10 -0.32
C ILE A 99 15.79 0.15 -1.34
N GLU A 100 15.59 -1.11 -0.94
CA GLU A 100 14.96 -2.11 -1.78
C GLU A 100 13.66 -2.63 -1.16
N ARG A 101 12.64 -2.76 -2.01
CA ARG A 101 11.34 -3.38 -1.69
C ARG A 101 10.69 -2.87 -0.42
N PRO A 102 10.56 -1.54 -0.25
CA PRO A 102 9.90 -1.03 0.93
C PRO A 102 8.46 -1.52 1.05
N ARG A 103 8.01 -1.68 2.27
CA ARG A 103 6.64 -2.01 2.65
C ARG A 103 6.22 -1.07 3.77
N LEU A 104 4.97 -0.68 3.75
CA LEU A 104 4.36 0.15 4.79
C LEU A 104 3.32 -0.68 5.52
N TYR A 105 3.44 -0.76 6.84
CA TYR A 105 2.46 -1.45 7.68
C TYR A 105 2.22 -0.66 8.96
N LEU A 106 0.94 -0.36 9.20
CA LEU A 106 0.51 0.55 10.25
C LEU A 106 1.29 1.87 10.16
N GLU A 107 2.07 2.20 11.20
CA GLU A 107 2.86 3.42 11.28
C GLU A 107 4.36 3.20 11.03
N HIS A 108 4.75 2.07 10.41
CA HIS A 108 6.15 1.72 10.20
C HIS A 108 6.47 1.36 8.75
N LEU A 109 7.59 1.90 8.27
CA LEU A 109 8.23 1.50 7.03
C LEU A 109 9.20 0.34 7.31
N TYR A 110 9.21 -0.64 6.43
CA TYR A 110 10.16 -1.76 6.41
C TYR A 110 10.80 -1.81 5.04
N TRP A 111 12.10 -2.04 4.95
CA TRP A 111 12.79 -2.19 3.65
C TRP A 111 14.03 -3.07 3.80
N VAL A 112 14.57 -3.51 2.67
CA VAL A 112 15.81 -4.27 2.61
C VAL A 112 16.97 -3.32 2.29
N GLU A 113 18.06 -3.44 3.06
CA GLU A 113 19.36 -2.86 2.75
C GLU A 113 20.40 -3.95 2.60
N SER A 114 21.09 -3.98 1.47
CA SER A 114 22.26 -4.82 1.28
C SER A 114 23.49 -4.21 1.95
N GLY A 115 24.16 -4.99 2.78
CA GLY A 115 25.38 -4.59 3.48
C GLY A 115 26.43 -5.70 3.52
N PRO A 116 27.60 -5.42 4.15
CA PRO A 116 28.67 -6.41 4.29
C PRO A 116 28.30 -7.61 5.16
N GLU A 117 27.28 -7.47 6.01
CA GLU A 117 26.74 -8.54 6.87
C GLU A 117 25.66 -9.39 6.17
N GLY A 118 25.40 -9.12 4.88
CA GLY A 118 24.25 -9.66 4.15
C GLY A 118 23.12 -8.62 4.04
N ASP A 119 21.95 -9.10 3.65
CA ASP A 119 20.76 -8.26 3.53
C ASP A 119 20.08 -8.11 4.89
N CYS A 120 19.90 -6.86 5.32
CA CYS A 120 19.23 -6.52 6.56
C CYS A 120 17.91 -5.86 6.29
N ILE A 121 16.91 -6.23 7.07
CA ILE A 121 15.62 -5.55 7.11
C ILE A 121 15.77 -4.39 8.06
N MET A 122 15.43 -3.22 7.56
CA MET A 122 15.43 -1.96 8.29
C MET A 122 13.99 -1.55 8.57
N ARG A 123 13.80 -0.80 9.65
CA ARG A 123 12.51 -0.28 10.09
C ARG A 123 12.63 1.18 10.54
N ALA A 124 11.63 2.00 10.23
CA ALA A 124 11.49 3.35 10.75
C ALA A 124 10.02 3.74 10.94
N PRO A 125 9.67 4.59 11.92
CA PRO A 125 8.36 5.23 12.00
C PRO A 125 8.05 6.02 10.72
N ALA A 126 6.82 5.88 10.21
CA ALA A 126 6.35 6.55 9.00
C ALA A 126 5.80 7.96 9.27
N ARG A 127 5.41 8.24 10.52
CA ARG A 127 4.72 9.46 10.94
C ARG A 127 5.61 10.52 11.57
N ASP A 128 6.76 10.16 12.10
CA ASP A 128 7.63 11.12 12.78
C ASP A 128 8.38 11.99 11.77
N ALA A 129 8.11 13.31 11.85
CA ALA A 129 8.61 14.33 10.93
C ALA A 129 10.11 14.64 11.08
N GLN A 130 10.79 13.98 12.01
CA GLN A 130 12.22 14.14 12.22
C GLN A 130 12.91 12.84 11.87
N THR A 131 14.00 12.93 11.11
CA THR A 131 14.82 11.81 10.62
C THR A 131 15.08 10.78 11.71
N THR A 132 14.20 9.79 11.84
CA THR A 132 14.39 8.69 12.77
C THR A 132 15.53 7.86 12.22
N THR A 133 16.53 7.60 13.05
CA THR A 133 17.59 6.67 12.67
C THR A 133 16.95 5.30 12.40
N PRO A 134 17.08 4.76 11.18
CA PRO A 134 16.56 3.43 10.88
C PRO A 134 17.08 2.40 11.87
N GLN A 135 16.20 1.53 12.35
CA GLN A 135 16.53 0.44 13.23
C GLN A 135 16.68 -0.84 12.41
N LYS A 136 17.74 -1.60 12.70
CA LYS A 136 17.91 -2.94 12.14
C LYS A 136 16.89 -3.88 12.80
N HIS A 137 15.97 -4.43 12.00
CA HIS A 137 14.94 -5.36 12.45
C HIS A 137 15.44 -6.81 12.49
N GLY A 138 16.24 -7.19 11.50
CA GLY A 138 16.88 -8.52 11.43
C GLY A 138 17.68 -8.66 10.15
N CYS A 139 18.70 -9.52 10.14
CA CYS A 139 19.53 -9.76 8.95
C CYS A 139 19.46 -11.22 8.50
N SER A 140 19.62 -11.42 7.20
CA SER A 140 19.71 -12.72 6.58
C SER A 140 21.09 -12.91 5.96
N SER A 141 21.69 -14.07 6.20
CA SER A 141 22.91 -14.50 5.51
C SER A 141 22.65 -14.86 4.05
N GLU A 142 21.38 -15.09 3.67
CA GLU A 142 20.94 -15.29 2.29
C GLU A 142 20.43 -13.96 1.72
N PRO A 143 20.67 -13.67 0.43
CA PRO A 143 20.06 -12.53 -0.23
C PRO A 143 18.54 -12.56 -0.09
N ILE A 144 17.97 -11.46 0.36
CA ILE A 144 16.53 -11.27 0.45
C ILE A 144 16.04 -10.89 -0.95
N VAL A 145 15.06 -11.64 -1.44
CA VAL A 145 14.45 -11.45 -2.76
C VAL A 145 13.05 -10.84 -2.69
N ASP A 146 12.37 -10.90 -1.55
CA ASP A 146 11.17 -10.11 -1.32
C ASP A 146 10.84 -10.00 0.15
N ILE A 147 10.05 -9.00 0.51
CA ILE A 147 9.38 -8.93 1.80
C ILE A 147 7.90 -8.66 1.60
N ASP A 148 7.05 -9.24 2.43
CA ASP A 148 5.63 -8.93 2.46
C ASP A 148 5.07 -9.00 3.88
N LEU A 149 4.01 -8.25 4.13
CA LEU A 149 3.39 -8.07 5.44
C LEU A 149 2.00 -8.70 5.43
N TRP A 150 1.73 -9.54 6.43
CA TRP A 150 0.39 -10.07 6.66
C TRP A 150 0.16 -10.32 8.14
N GLY A 151 -0.89 -9.72 8.68
CA GLY A 151 -1.11 -9.65 10.12
C GLY A 151 0.06 -8.97 10.82
N ASP A 152 0.44 -9.48 11.99
CA ASP A 152 1.56 -9.02 12.80
C ASP A 152 2.92 -9.62 12.39
N MET A 153 3.01 -10.23 11.19
CA MET A 153 4.19 -10.94 10.73
C MET A 153 4.75 -10.34 9.43
N LEU A 154 6.06 -10.07 9.46
CA LEU A 154 6.86 -9.81 8.29
C LEU A 154 7.37 -11.13 7.71
N HIS A 155 7.05 -11.40 6.45
CA HIS A 155 7.50 -12.57 5.71
C HIS A 155 8.61 -12.15 4.75
N ILE A 156 9.64 -13.00 4.65
CA ILE A 156 10.90 -12.65 4.01
C ILE A 156 11.25 -13.80 3.08
N ALA A 157 11.16 -13.55 1.78
CA ALA A 157 11.61 -14.51 0.78
C ALA A 157 13.11 -14.31 0.55
N GLY A 158 13.89 -15.35 0.79
CA GLY A 158 15.27 -15.45 0.33
C GLY A 158 15.37 -16.32 -0.92
N ASN A 159 16.59 -16.53 -1.42
CA ASN A 159 16.82 -17.40 -2.57
C ASN A 159 16.45 -18.87 -2.33
N ALA A 160 16.59 -19.37 -1.09
CA ALA A 160 16.42 -20.79 -0.77
C ALA A 160 15.38 -21.06 0.33
N SER A 161 14.86 -20.01 0.96
CA SER A 161 13.95 -20.14 2.09
C SER A 161 12.93 -19.00 2.13
N ILE A 162 11.77 -19.27 2.73
CA ILE A 162 10.87 -18.22 3.21
C ILE A 162 10.98 -18.21 4.73
N LYS A 163 11.25 -17.05 5.30
CA LYS A 163 11.35 -16.82 6.74
C LYS A 163 10.24 -15.88 7.19
N ARG A 164 10.01 -15.79 8.49
CA ARG A 164 9.13 -14.77 9.07
C ARG A 164 9.67 -14.24 10.39
N THR A 165 9.21 -13.07 10.79
CA THR A 165 9.49 -12.46 12.09
C THR A 165 8.34 -11.53 12.48
N PRO A 166 8.00 -11.37 13.77
CA PRO A 166 6.99 -10.39 14.19
C PRO A 166 7.39 -8.96 13.80
N VAL A 167 6.42 -8.12 13.46
CA VAL A 167 6.65 -6.73 13.02
C VAL A 167 7.19 -5.81 14.13
N ASP A 168 6.85 -6.12 15.39
CA ASP A 168 7.19 -5.30 16.56
C ASP A 168 8.36 -5.82 17.39
N SER A 169 8.86 -7.00 17.05
CA SER A 169 9.99 -7.62 17.76
C SER A 169 11.13 -7.86 16.78
N PRO A 170 12.29 -7.18 16.93
CA PRO A 170 13.49 -7.51 16.17
C PRO A 170 14.00 -8.87 16.67
N ALA A 171 13.43 -9.93 16.11
CA ALA A 171 13.72 -11.31 16.48
C ALA A 171 14.49 -12.03 15.37
N ASN A 172 14.99 -13.23 15.70
CA ASN A 172 15.58 -14.13 14.74
C ASN A 172 14.60 -14.40 13.59
N LEU A 173 15.13 -14.46 12.38
CA LEU A 173 14.35 -14.80 11.20
C LEU A 173 14.07 -16.31 11.21
N ASP A 174 12.84 -16.68 11.56
CA ASP A 174 12.44 -18.08 11.66
C ASP A 174 12.11 -18.63 10.28
N ALA A 175 12.83 -19.67 9.86
CA ALA A 175 12.52 -20.38 8.62
C ALA A 175 11.14 -21.03 8.72
N LEU A 176 10.29 -20.80 7.72
CA LEU A 176 9.00 -21.46 7.64
C LEU A 176 9.21 -22.94 7.29
N GLN A 177 8.65 -23.83 8.11
CA GLN A 177 8.78 -25.26 7.90
C GLN A 177 8.20 -25.66 6.54
N GLY A 178 8.94 -26.49 5.78
CA GLY A 178 8.54 -26.95 4.45
C GLY A 178 8.83 -25.94 3.33
N PHE A 179 9.27 -24.72 3.62
CA PHE A 179 9.66 -23.74 2.61
C PHE A 179 11.15 -23.82 2.24
N THR A 180 11.75 -25.01 2.24
CA THR A 180 13.01 -25.23 1.54
C THR A 180 12.72 -25.14 0.05
N VAL A 181 12.98 -23.97 -0.53
CA VAL A 181 12.58 -23.65 -1.88
C VAL A 181 13.59 -24.30 -2.81
N GLU A 182 13.14 -25.25 -3.62
CA GLU A 182 13.99 -25.91 -4.62
C GLU A 182 14.43 -24.97 -5.77
N ALA A 183 13.99 -23.71 -5.75
CA ALA A 183 14.23 -22.75 -6.81
C ALA A 183 14.24 -21.32 -6.28
N SER A 184 15.05 -20.45 -6.90
CA SER A 184 15.18 -19.05 -6.55
C SER A 184 13.82 -18.34 -6.63
N ILE A 185 13.32 -17.89 -5.47
CA ILE A 185 12.14 -17.01 -5.41
C ILE A 185 12.48 -15.73 -6.16
N ARG A 186 11.50 -15.17 -6.89
CA ARG A 186 11.63 -13.87 -7.56
C ARG A 186 10.78 -12.79 -6.90
N GLU A 187 9.56 -13.15 -6.51
CA GLU A 187 8.59 -12.27 -5.86
C GLU A 187 7.65 -13.13 -5.02
N MET A 188 7.13 -12.57 -3.94
CA MET A 188 6.25 -13.24 -3.01
C MET A 188 5.13 -12.32 -2.56
N ALA A 189 3.92 -12.87 -2.48
CA ALA A 189 2.79 -12.25 -1.77
C ALA A 189 2.30 -13.21 -0.68
N VAL A 190 1.87 -12.69 0.47
CA VAL A 190 1.39 -13.47 1.61
C VAL A 190 0.02 -12.97 2.02
N ARG A 191 -1.00 -13.84 1.94
CA ARG A 191 -2.39 -13.50 2.27
C ARG A 191 -3.07 -14.70 2.93
N HIS A 192 -3.78 -14.44 4.03
CA HIS A 192 -4.61 -15.41 4.77
C HIS A 192 -3.90 -16.72 5.11
N GLY A 193 -2.68 -16.56 5.63
CA GLY A 193 -1.86 -17.70 6.01
C GLY A 193 -1.41 -18.54 4.83
N PHE A 194 -1.43 -18.05 3.59
CA PHE A 194 -0.74 -18.62 2.45
C PHE A 194 0.37 -17.68 1.96
N ALA A 195 1.51 -18.25 1.61
CA ALA A 195 2.53 -17.58 0.80
C ALA A 195 2.40 -18.05 -0.65
N TYR A 196 2.41 -17.09 -1.58
CA TYR A 196 2.38 -17.24 -3.03
C TYR A 196 3.71 -16.75 -3.56
N TRP A 197 4.35 -17.48 -4.46
CA TRP A 197 5.64 -17.04 -5.00
C TRP A 197 5.93 -17.49 -6.42
N ALA A 198 6.67 -16.64 -7.13
CA ALA A 198 7.23 -16.90 -8.45
C ALA A 198 8.59 -17.55 -8.28
N ALA A 199 8.85 -18.65 -9.00
CA ALA A 199 10.18 -19.23 -9.09
C ALA A 199 10.87 -18.74 -10.38
N SER A 200 12.08 -18.18 -10.29
CA SER A 200 12.76 -17.54 -11.44
C SER A 200 13.18 -18.52 -12.54
N GLN A 201 13.35 -19.80 -12.21
CA GLN A 201 13.80 -20.84 -13.15
C GLN A 201 12.67 -21.74 -13.64
N HIS A 202 11.44 -21.49 -13.18
CA HIS A 202 10.33 -22.36 -13.50
C HIS A 202 9.10 -21.60 -13.94
N ASN A 203 8.32 -22.26 -14.78
CA ASN A 203 7.03 -21.77 -15.25
C ASN A 203 5.93 -22.09 -14.25
N TYR A 204 6.20 -21.92 -12.95
CA TYR A 204 5.23 -22.22 -11.90
C TYR A 204 5.03 -21.05 -10.96
N LEU A 205 3.77 -20.76 -10.68
CA LEU A 205 3.33 -20.05 -9.49
C LEU A 205 3.07 -21.10 -8.40
N ARG A 206 3.69 -20.93 -7.23
CA ARG A 206 3.52 -21.85 -6.10
C ARG A 206 2.73 -21.16 -5.01
N ARG A 207 1.96 -21.95 -4.26
CA ARG A 207 1.39 -21.52 -2.98
C ARG A 207 1.53 -22.60 -1.93
N ARG A 208 1.58 -22.18 -0.67
CA ARG A 208 1.59 -23.06 0.50
C ARG A 208 1.11 -22.29 1.72
N ARG A 209 0.46 -22.97 2.66
CA ARG A 209 0.15 -22.34 3.96
C ARG A 209 1.43 -21.98 4.70
N THR A 210 1.43 -20.87 5.43
CA THR A 210 2.57 -20.40 6.24
C THR A 210 2.86 -21.30 7.43
N ASP A 211 2.01 -22.29 7.72
CA ASP A 211 2.28 -23.41 8.62
C ASP A 211 3.03 -24.59 7.95
N GLY A 212 3.32 -24.49 6.65
CA GLY A 212 4.03 -25.49 5.87
C GLY A 212 3.14 -26.51 5.14
N THR A 213 1.82 -26.47 5.36
CA THR A 213 0.86 -27.42 4.77
C THR A 213 0.24 -26.92 3.46
N ASN A 214 -0.58 -27.75 2.81
CA ASN A 214 -1.38 -27.40 1.63
C ASN A 214 -0.58 -26.75 0.48
N TYR A 215 0.46 -27.46 0.03
CA TYR A 215 1.26 -27.06 -1.12
C TYR A 215 0.51 -27.31 -2.42
N SER A 216 0.49 -26.32 -3.30
CA SER A 216 0.06 -26.50 -4.68
C SER A 216 0.89 -25.65 -5.63
N GLN A 217 0.92 -26.02 -6.90
CA GLN A 217 1.60 -25.26 -7.95
C GLN A 217 0.72 -25.16 -9.19
N ILE A 218 0.86 -24.05 -9.91
CA ILE A 218 0.17 -23.77 -11.16
C ILE A 218 1.21 -23.61 -12.24
N ASN A 219 1.06 -24.33 -13.35
CA ASN A 219 1.88 -24.06 -14.54
C ASN A 219 1.39 -22.77 -15.19
N THR A 220 2.24 -21.74 -15.20
CA THR A 220 1.98 -20.43 -15.80
C THR A 220 2.37 -20.41 -17.29
N GLY A 221 2.93 -21.50 -17.82
CA GLY A 221 3.43 -21.64 -19.18
C GLY A 221 4.70 -20.82 -19.49
N GLY A 222 5.16 -19.99 -18.55
CA GLY A 222 6.38 -19.17 -18.61
C GLY A 222 6.70 -18.57 -17.25
N VAL A 223 7.91 -18.04 -17.06
CA VAL A 223 8.36 -17.52 -15.75
C VAL A 223 7.53 -16.30 -15.34
N PRO A 224 6.79 -16.36 -14.21
CA PRO A 224 6.09 -15.19 -13.70
C PRO A 224 7.09 -14.14 -13.19
N GLU A 225 6.89 -12.87 -13.56
CA GLU A 225 7.81 -11.78 -13.23
C GLU A 225 7.42 -10.99 -12.00
N HIS A 226 6.11 -10.76 -11.84
CA HIS A 226 5.49 -10.01 -10.75
C HIS A 226 4.29 -10.78 -10.24
N ILE A 227 4.00 -10.64 -8.95
CA ILE A 227 2.85 -11.26 -8.29
C ILE A 227 2.23 -10.26 -7.33
N ASP A 228 0.92 -10.06 -7.44
CA ASP A 228 0.13 -9.53 -6.34
C ASP A 228 -0.95 -10.53 -5.96
N ALA A 229 -1.29 -10.59 -4.68
CA ALA A 229 -2.34 -11.45 -4.18
C ALA A 229 -3.26 -10.66 -3.26
N ILE A 230 -4.56 -10.92 -3.42
CA ILE A 230 -5.60 -10.29 -2.62
C ILE A 230 -6.72 -11.29 -2.37
N GLU A 231 -7.41 -11.18 -1.23
CA GLU A 231 -8.46 -12.12 -0.84
C GLU A 231 -9.80 -11.43 -0.67
N THR A 232 -10.85 -11.98 -1.28
CA THR A 232 -12.26 -11.67 -0.99
C THR A 232 -12.85 -12.68 0.00
N ASP A 233 -14.14 -12.54 0.33
CA ASP A 233 -14.97 -13.37 1.23
C ASP A 233 -14.86 -14.92 1.10
N SER A 234 -14.06 -15.42 0.17
CA SER A 234 -13.51 -16.78 0.13
C SER A 234 -12.38 -16.96 -0.89
N THR A 235 -12.18 -16.02 -1.82
CA THR A 235 -11.37 -16.24 -3.04
C THR A 235 -10.06 -15.50 -2.96
N VAL A 236 -8.94 -16.22 -3.11
CA VAL A 236 -7.66 -15.57 -3.35
C VAL A 236 -7.47 -15.35 -4.83
N TRP A 237 -7.34 -14.09 -5.20
CA TRP A 237 -6.99 -13.65 -6.52
C TRP A 237 -5.49 -13.43 -6.58
N VAL A 238 -4.86 -14.01 -7.59
CA VAL A 238 -3.44 -13.78 -7.86
C VAL A 238 -3.30 -13.25 -9.26
N ALA A 239 -2.67 -12.08 -9.36
CA ALA A 239 -2.27 -11.51 -10.62
C ALA A 239 -0.80 -11.82 -10.85
N TRP A 240 -0.43 -12.17 -12.07
CA TRP A 240 0.97 -12.30 -12.43
C TRP A 240 1.27 -11.82 -13.84
N ARG A 241 2.54 -11.49 -14.07
CA ARG A 241 3.04 -11.08 -15.38
C ARG A 241 3.83 -12.19 -16.05
N ARG A 242 3.67 -12.36 -17.36
CA ARG A 242 4.56 -13.17 -18.20
C ARG A 242 4.65 -12.58 -19.60
N MET A 243 5.86 -12.38 -20.12
CA MET A 243 6.10 -11.96 -21.52
C MET A 243 5.27 -10.74 -21.95
N GLY A 244 5.07 -9.78 -21.04
CA GLY A 244 4.29 -8.57 -21.31
C GLY A 244 2.77 -8.71 -21.14
N LEU A 245 2.28 -9.91 -20.82
CA LEU A 245 0.88 -10.19 -20.54
C LEU A 245 0.61 -10.21 -19.04
N VAL A 246 -0.58 -9.79 -18.66
CA VAL A 246 -1.10 -9.85 -17.29
C VAL A 246 -2.15 -10.95 -17.20
N TYR A 247 -2.04 -11.77 -16.17
CA TYR A 247 -2.94 -12.87 -15.89
C TYR A 247 -3.59 -12.66 -14.54
N LEU A 248 -4.83 -13.14 -14.41
CA LEU A 248 -5.58 -13.14 -13.17
C LEU A 248 -6.20 -14.51 -12.94
N GLY A 249 -5.91 -15.13 -11.80
CA GLY A 249 -6.44 -16.44 -11.42
C GLY A 249 -7.12 -16.38 -10.06
N GLN A 250 -8.20 -17.15 -9.91
CA GLN A 250 -8.86 -17.40 -8.63
C GLN A 250 -8.40 -18.73 -8.07
N PHE A 251 -8.01 -18.80 -6.80
CA PHE A 251 -7.69 -20.04 -6.12
C PHE A 251 -8.90 -20.56 -5.31
N HIS A 252 -9.70 -21.44 -5.90
CA HIS A 252 -10.83 -22.14 -5.26
C HIS A 252 -10.75 -23.65 -5.57
N ASP A 253 -9.88 -24.40 -4.88
CA ASP A 253 -9.75 -25.89 -4.95
C ASP A 253 -9.68 -26.57 -6.34
N GLY A 254 -9.36 -25.80 -7.37
CA GLY A 254 -9.24 -26.20 -8.78
C GLY A 254 -9.28 -24.92 -9.60
N LEU A 255 -8.49 -24.82 -10.66
CA LEU A 255 -8.27 -23.55 -11.36
C LEU A 255 -8.77 -23.65 -12.79
N ASP A 256 -9.64 -22.72 -13.17
CA ASP A 256 -9.78 -22.26 -14.54
C ASP A 256 -9.13 -20.87 -14.63
N PRO A 257 -7.89 -20.73 -15.15
CA PRO A 257 -7.28 -19.42 -15.36
C PRO A 257 -8.14 -18.62 -16.34
N VAL A 258 -8.46 -17.36 -16.00
CA VAL A 258 -9.13 -16.45 -16.95
C VAL A 258 -8.10 -16.01 -18.00
N PRO A 259 -8.34 -16.19 -19.32
CA PRO A 259 -7.31 -15.91 -20.31
C PRO A 259 -7.13 -14.40 -20.57
N GLU A 260 -5.84 -14.03 -20.54
CA GLU A 260 -5.11 -13.20 -21.51
C GLU A 260 -5.67 -11.81 -21.87
N GLN A 261 -4.92 -10.77 -21.49
CA GLN A 261 -5.08 -9.41 -22.00
C GLN A 261 -3.73 -8.76 -22.32
N GLU A 262 -3.76 -7.86 -23.31
CA GLU A 262 -2.72 -7.53 -24.29
C GLU A 262 -1.27 -7.32 -23.82
N SER A 263 -0.39 -7.67 -24.76
CA SER A 263 1.08 -7.67 -24.68
C SER A 263 1.66 -6.25 -24.79
N THR A 264 2.50 -5.85 -23.84
CA THR A 264 3.46 -4.75 -24.04
C THR A 264 4.87 -5.12 -23.58
N SER A 265 5.87 -4.46 -24.16
CA SER A 265 7.30 -4.82 -24.05
C SER A 265 7.89 -4.72 -22.65
N GLU A 266 7.36 -3.86 -21.77
CA GLU A 266 7.78 -3.73 -20.38
C GLU A 266 6.61 -3.27 -19.48
N LEU A 267 6.39 -3.93 -18.34
CA LEU A 267 5.44 -3.50 -17.31
C LEU A 267 6.21 -3.22 -16.01
N PRO A 268 6.39 -1.95 -15.61
CA PRO A 268 7.14 -1.61 -14.40
C PRO A 268 6.35 -1.77 -13.09
N GLY A 269 5.02 -1.96 -13.14
CA GLY A 269 4.19 -2.13 -11.95
C GLY A 269 2.92 -2.94 -12.20
N LEU A 270 2.51 -3.71 -11.19
CA LEU A 270 1.30 -4.55 -11.17
C LEU A 270 0.69 -4.44 -9.76
N LYS A 271 -0.62 -4.19 -9.66
CA LYS A 271 -1.31 -4.06 -8.38
C LYS A 271 -2.75 -4.55 -8.45
N LEU A 272 -3.14 -5.41 -7.51
CA LEU A 272 -4.54 -5.74 -7.23
C LEU A 272 -5.06 -4.85 -6.10
N ALA A 273 -6.28 -4.34 -6.25
CA ALA A 273 -6.95 -3.57 -5.21
C ALA A 273 -8.46 -3.79 -5.20
N PHE A 274 -9.06 -3.60 -4.03
CA PHE A 274 -10.51 -3.61 -3.88
C PHE A 274 -11.05 -2.20 -3.77
N MET A 275 -12.14 -1.95 -4.49
CA MET A 275 -13.02 -0.85 -4.17
C MET A 275 -14.02 -1.30 -3.10
N GLN A 276 -14.03 -0.66 -1.94
CA GLN A 276 -15.11 -0.85 -0.98
C GLN A 276 -16.33 -0.05 -1.44
N PHE A 277 -17.18 -0.66 -2.25
CA PHE A 277 -18.55 -0.18 -2.42
C PHE A 277 -19.48 -0.92 -1.46
N VAL A 278 -20.45 -0.18 -0.92
CA VAL A 278 -21.43 -0.66 0.06
C VAL A 278 -22.30 -1.81 -0.47
N GLU A 279 -22.37 -2.00 -1.80
CA GLU A 279 -23.28 -2.96 -2.42
C GLU A 279 -22.59 -4.13 -3.16
N SER A 280 -21.30 -4.06 -3.49
CA SER A 280 -20.48 -5.20 -3.96
C SER A 280 -18.99 -4.83 -3.99
N PRO A 281 -18.09 -5.64 -3.42
CA PRO A 281 -16.66 -5.45 -3.66
C PRO A 281 -16.36 -5.66 -5.15
N ASP A 282 -15.86 -4.61 -5.81
CA ASP A 282 -15.39 -4.69 -7.20
C ASP A 282 -13.86 -4.82 -7.15
N LEU A 283 -13.35 -6.02 -7.44
CA LEU A 283 -11.92 -6.26 -7.57
C LEU A 283 -11.43 -5.52 -8.81
N ARG A 284 -10.33 -4.77 -8.69
CA ARG A 284 -9.67 -4.15 -9.83
C ARG A 284 -8.21 -4.52 -9.88
N LEU A 285 -7.75 -4.79 -11.09
CA LEU A 285 -6.37 -5.03 -11.43
C LEU A 285 -5.83 -3.82 -12.16
N PHE A 286 -4.74 -3.26 -11.65
CA PHE A 286 -4.06 -2.12 -12.24
C PHE A 286 -2.64 -2.50 -12.64
N TRP A 287 -2.19 -1.97 -13.77
CA TRP A 287 -0.81 -2.15 -14.21
C TRP A 287 -0.33 -0.97 -15.05
N THR A 288 0.98 -0.81 -15.14
CA THR A 288 1.64 0.20 -15.97
C THR A 288 2.34 -0.47 -17.14
N THR A 289 2.31 0.16 -18.31
CA THR A 289 3.00 -0.33 -19.52
C THR A 289 4.01 0.70 -20.01
N ARG A 290 5.12 0.24 -20.61
CA ARG A 290 6.02 1.05 -21.42
C ARG A 290 5.97 0.54 -22.87
N GLY A 291 5.44 1.38 -23.75
CA GLY A 291 5.18 1.04 -25.16
C GLY A 291 3.86 0.30 -25.40
N PRO A 292 2.70 1.01 -25.45
CA PRO A 292 2.54 2.45 -25.19
C PRO A 292 2.61 2.78 -23.70
N ASP A 293 3.06 3.99 -23.37
CA ASP A 293 3.08 4.45 -21.97
C ASP A 293 1.66 4.70 -21.47
N ARG A 294 1.15 3.78 -20.65
CA ARG A 294 -0.22 3.83 -20.14
C ARG A 294 -0.32 3.25 -18.74
N VAL A 295 -1.36 3.67 -18.05
CA VAL A 295 -1.86 3.02 -16.84
C VAL A 295 -3.18 2.36 -17.21
N TRP A 296 -3.34 1.11 -16.84
CA TRP A 296 -4.51 0.30 -17.18
C TRP A 296 -5.25 -0.12 -15.92
N ALA A 297 -6.54 -0.34 -16.09
CA ALA A 297 -7.42 -0.94 -15.10
C ALA A 297 -8.23 -2.07 -15.75
N TYR A 298 -8.45 -3.16 -15.02
CA TYR A 298 -9.29 -4.27 -15.43
C TYR A 298 -10.20 -4.68 -14.27
N SER A 299 -11.48 -4.87 -14.56
CA SER A 299 -12.45 -5.46 -13.64
C SER A 299 -12.74 -6.91 -14.08
N PRO A 300 -12.66 -7.91 -13.19
CA PRO A 300 -13.04 -9.28 -13.51
C PRO A 300 -14.46 -9.38 -14.07
N GLY A 301 -14.62 -10.14 -15.14
CA GLY A 301 -15.89 -10.24 -15.87
C GLY A 301 -16.09 -9.13 -16.90
N GLY A 302 -15.23 -8.11 -16.93
CA GLY A 302 -15.13 -7.18 -18.04
C GLY A 302 -14.52 -7.83 -19.29
N ASN A 303 -14.86 -7.28 -20.47
CA ASN A 303 -14.35 -7.76 -21.76
C ASN A 303 -12.90 -7.35 -22.00
N GLU A 304 -12.49 -6.19 -21.50
CA GLU A 304 -11.14 -5.68 -21.66
C GLU A 304 -10.71 -4.67 -20.59
N GLY A 305 -9.40 -4.46 -20.52
CA GLY A 305 -8.72 -3.47 -19.72
C GLY A 305 -8.93 -2.09 -20.34
N VAL A 306 -9.21 -1.12 -19.47
CA VAL A 306 -9.48 0.26 -19.83
C VAL A 306 -8.26 1.09 -19.44
N ALA A 307 -7.74 1.88 -20.39
CA ALA A 307 -6.69 2.82 -20.10
C ALA A 307 -7.23 3.96 -19.21
N ILE A 308 -6.53 4.26 -18.12
CA ILE A 308 -6.76 5.46 -17.32
C ILE A 308 -6.36 6.67 -18.19
N THR A 309 -7.17 7.73 -18.16
CA THR A 309 -6.95 8.95 -18.93
C THR A 309 -7.11 10.19 -18.05
N GLY A 310 -6.66 11.34 -18.56
CA GLY A 310 -6.73 12.62 -17.86
C GLY A 310 -5.39 13.35 -17.85
N PRO A 311 -5.35 14.59 -17.33
CA PRO A 311 -4.15 15.43 -17.36
C PRO A 311 -2.95 14.84 -16.61
N GLY A 312 -3.18 14.00 -15.59
CA GLY A 312 -2.14 13.29 -14.85
C GLY A 312 -1.55 12.06 -15.55
N VAL A 313 -2.05 11.67 -16.72
CA VAL A 313 -1.44 10.56 -17.50
C VAL A 313 -0.34 11.11 -18.40
N LYS A 314 0.91 10.95 -17.95
CA LYS A 314 2.11 11.27 -18.72
C LYS A 314 2.89 10.03 -19.14
N SER A 315 3.93 10.24 -19.95
CA SER A 315 4.86 9.18 -20.35
C SER A 315 5.62 8.59 -19.16
N GLY A 316 6.17 7.39 -19.37
CA GLY A 316 7.00 6.66 -18.43
C GLY A 316 6.37 6.34 -17.07
N PRO A 317 5.13 5.81 -17.00
CA PRO A 317 4.58 5.32 -15.74
C PRO A 317 5.50 4.22 -15.18
N GLY A 318 5.62 4.20 -13.85
CA GLY A 318 6.54 3.39 -13.08
C GLY A 318 5.80 2.47 -12.13
N SER A 319 6.11 2.60 -10.84
CA SER A 319 5.42 1.86 -9.78
C SER A 319 3.96 2.29 -9.70
N ILE A 320 3.11 1.36 -9.25
CA ILE A 320 1.68 1.58 -9.07
C ILE A 320 1.25 0.96 -7.75
N ASN A 321 0.40 1.67 -7.02
CA ASN A 321 -0.22 1.19 -5.80
C ASN A 321 -1.62 1.78 -5.69
N ALA A 322 -2.45 1.23 -4.81
CA ALA A 322 -3.87 1.49 -4.82
C ALA A 322 -4.45 1.35 -3.39
N ASP A 323 -5.31 2.29 -2.99
CA ASP A 323 -6.06 2.20 -1.72
C ASP A 323 -7.53 1.81 -1.97
N GLN A 324 -8.48 2.26 -1.14
CA GLN A 324 -9.90 1.91 -1.34
C GLN A 324 -10.60 2.80 -2.38
N THR A 325 -9.98 3.92 -2.75
CA THR A 325 -10.63 5.01 -3.48
C THR A 325 -9.84 5.44 -4.72
N HIS A 326 -8.51 5.41 -4.66
CA HIS A 326 -7.64 5.91 -5.72
C HIS A 326 -6.51 4.93 -6.03
N VAL A 327 -6.13 4.90 -7.30
CA VAL A 327 -4.88 4.29 -7.77
C VAL A 327 -3.85 5.40 -7.96
N TYR A 328 -2.62 5.13 -7.54
CA TYR A 328 -1.47 6.04 -7.53
C TYR A 328 -0.34 5.43 -8.34
N TRP A 329 0.36 6.24 -9.13
CA TRP A 329 1.52 5.77 -9.88
C TRP A 329 2.62 6.83 -9.98
N SER A 330 3.86 6.37 -10.12
CA SER A 330 5.02 7.24 -10.27
C SER A 330 5.37 7.44 -11.74
N HIS A 331 5.92 8.60 -12.08
CA HIS A 331 6.46 8.87 -13.41
C HIS A 331 7.98 8.87 -13.36
N ARG A 332 8.59 7.74 -13.72
CA ARG A 332 10.05 7.60 -13.69
C ARG A 332 10.70 8.32 -14.88
N GLY A 333 10.05 8.33 -16.03
CA GLY A 333 10.46 9.10 -17.20
C GLY A 333 9.71 10.42 -17.30
N GLY A 334 10.33 11.44 -17.89
CA GLY A 334 9.64 12.72 -18.13
C GLY A 334 9.53 13.60 -16.88
N GLN A 335 8.30 13.97 -16.51
CA GLN A 335 7.97 15.08 -15.60
C GLN A 335 8.23 14.84 -14.10
N ARG A 336 8.80 13.69 -13.71
CA ARG A 336 9.19 13.35 -12.32
C ARG A 336 8.10 13.70 -11.31
N GLU A 337 6.94 13.06 -11.46
CA GLU A 337 5.74 13.37 -10.67
C GLU A 337 5.11 12.09 -10.09
N ILE A 338 4.23 12.30 -9.11
CA ILE A 338 3.31 11.30 -8.57
C ILE A 338 1.91 11.70 -9.01
N SER A 339 1.18 10.77 -9.61
CA SER A 339 -0.17 10.99 -10.11
C SER A 339 -1.15 10.01 -9.47
N ARG A 340 -2.44 10.35 -9.50
CA ARG A 340 -3.51 9.48 -9.05
C ARG A 340 -4.74 9.59 -9.94
N ALA A 341 -5.64 8.61 -9.86
CA ALA A 341 -6.98 8.65 -10.43
C ALA A 341 -7.96 7.97 -9.48
N ARG A 342 -9.22 8.38 -9.51
CA ARG A 342 -10.29 7.65 -8.83
C ARG A 342 -10.47 6.28 -9.48
N MET A 343 -10.66 5.25 -8.68
CA MET A 343 -10.82 3.88 -9.20
C MET A 343 -12.15 3.65 -9.91
N ASP A 344 -13.18 4.39 -9.53
CA ASP A 344 -14.54 4.28 -10.07
C ASP A 344 -14.76 5.15 -11.32
N VAL A 345 -13.91 6.16 -11.53
CA VAL A 345 -14.00 7.11 -12.65
C VAL A 345 -12.61 7.28 -13.28
N LEU A 346 -12.31 6.48 -14.31
CA LEU A 346 -10.95 6.31 -14.84
C LEU A 346 -10.44 7.46 -15.75
N ASP A 347 -11.22 8.52 -15.96
CA ASP A 347 -10.81 9.74 -16.69
C ASP A 347 -10.45 10.92 -15.75
N THR A 348 -10.23 10.61 -14.47
CA THR A 348 -9.95 11.59 -13.40
C THR A 348 -8.48 11.73 -13.03
N ALA A 349 -7.55 11.33 -13.91
CA ALA A 349 -6.14 11.36 -13.56
C ALA A 349 -5.64 12.79 -13.28
N GLU A 350 -5.06 12.99 -12.10
CA GLU A 350 -4.53 14.28 -11.62
C GLU A 350 -3.14 14.11 -10.98
N VAL A 351 -2.39 15.20 -10.92
CA VAL A 351 -1.04 15.23 -10.34
C VAL A 351 -1.14 15.48 -8.84
N VAL A 352 -0.53 14.60 -8.05
CA VAL A 352 -0.43 14.72 -6.59
C VAL A 352 0.77 15.59 -6.20
N TYR A 353 1.92 15.35 -6.83
CA TYR A 353 3.14 16.12 -6.63
C TYR A 353 3.99 16.12 -7.89
N ALA A 354 4.53 17.28 -8.27
CA ALA A 354 5.49 17.43 -9.36
C ALA A 354 6.78 18.06 -8.85
N ASP A 355 7.91 17.38 -9.05
CA ASP A 355 9.21 17.93 -8.69
C ASP A 355 9.64 19.01 -9.70
N LYS A 356 9.48 20.27 -9.32
CA LYS A 356 9.87 21.44 -10.12
C LYS A 356 11.37 21.44 -10.47
N THR A 357 12.21 20.77 -9.68
CA THR A 357 13.66 20.71 -9.90
C THR A 357 14.07 19.61 -10.89
N MET A 358 13.16 18.67 -11.19
CA MET A 358 13.40 17.52 -12.06
C MET A 358 14.59 16.64 -11.60
N THR A 359 14.88 16.63 -10.30
CA THR A 359 15.99 15.88 -9.69
C THR A 359 15.55 14.56 -9.05
N MET A 360 14.28 14.46 -8.71
CA MET A 360 13.66 13.29 -8.11
C MET A 360 13.58 12.15 -9.12
N GLU A 361 13.83 10.92 -8.66
CA GLU A 361 13.54 9.71 -9.41
C GLU A 361 12.51 8.85 -8.65
N PRO A 362 11.21 9.13 -8.83
CA PRO A 362 10.19 8.44 -8.06
C PRO A 362 10.17 6.96 -8.45
N GLY A 363 10.35 6.11 -7.44
CA GLY A 363 10.40 4.66 -7.52
C GLY A 363 9.11 4.03 -7.02
N GLU A 364 9.25 3.10 -6.08
CA GLU A 364 8.16 2.35 -5.48
C GLU A 364 7.23 3.25 -4.66
N ILE A 365 5.91 3.09 -4.84
CA ILE A 365 4.87 3.82 -4.11
C ILE A 365 4.30 2.94 -2.99
N LEU A 366 4.09 3.55 -1.83
CA LEU A 366 3.48 2.93 -0.66
C LEU A 366 2.33 3.81 -0.18
N LEU A 367 1.29 3.18 0.34
CA LEU A 367 0.08 3.86 0.80
C LEU A 367 -0.21 3.45 2.23
N ASP A 368 -0.47 4.43 3.09
CA ASP A 368 -1.05 4.17 4.40
C ASP A 368 -2.58 4.16 4.31
N GLN A 369 -3.24 3.83 5.42
CA GLN A 369 -4.69 4.02 5.57
C GLN A 369 -5.08 5.48 5.84
N GLY A 370 -4.11 6.37 6.00
CA GLY A 370 -4.30 7.78 6.27
C GLY A 370 -4.30 8.63 5.01
N GLU A 371 -3.89 9.88 5.19
CA GLU A 371 -3.90 10.91 4.16
C GLU A 371 -2.58 11.02 3.39
N CYS A 372 -1.62 10.12 3.61
CA CYS A 372 -0.27 10.25 3.07
C CYS A 372 0.06 9.21 1.99
N VAL A 373 0.68 9.66 0.90
CA VAL A 373 1.35 8.80 -0.08
C VAL A 373 2.85 8.86 0.17
N TYR A 374 3.50 7.71 0.07
CA TYR A 374 4.93 7.56 0.26
C TYR A 374 5.56 7.05 -1.02
N TRP A 375 6.81 7.44 -1.28
CA TRP A 375 7.57 6.86 -2.37
C TRP A 375 9.07 6.91 -2.12
N VAL A 376 9.79 6.04 -2.81
CA VAL A 376 11.26 6.06 -2.83
C VAL A 376 11.74 7.08 -3.86
N ASP A 377 12.59 8.02 -3.47
CA ASP A 377 13.41 8.78 -4.42
C ASP A 377 14.70 7.98 -4.69
N SER A 378 14.76 7.32 -5.85
CA SER A 378 15.85 6.42 -6.23
C SER A 378 17.18 7.14 -6.44
N SER A 379 17.19 8.44 -6.80
CA SER A 379 18.45 9.17 -6.97
C SER A 379 19.06 9.56 -5.64
N LYS A 380 18.22 9.82 -4.63
CA LYS A 380 18.65 10.28 -3.31
C LYS A 380 18.72 9.17 -2.26
N GLN A 381 18.14 8.00 -2.53
CA GLN A 381 18.00 6.88 -1.59
C GLN A 381 17.31 7.33 -0.30
N GLU A 382 16.13 7.91 -0.48
CA GLU A 382 15.27 8.38 0.61
C GLU A 382 13.83 7.96 0.39
N ILE A 383 13.06 7.87 1.48
CA ILE A 383 11.61 7.71 1.43
C ILE A 383 11.00 9.07 1.73
N LEU A 384 10.22 9.57 0.78
CA LEU A 384 9.45 10.81 0.89
C LEU A 384 8.01 10.47 1.21
N ARG A 385 7.31 11.42 1.83
CA ARG A 385 5.86 11.39 2.01
C ARG A 385 5.24 12.72 1.60
N TYR A 386 4.00 12.67 1.14
CA TYR A 386 3.19 13.84 0.77
C TYR A 386 1.71 13.57 0.93
N ALA A 387 0.89 14.62 0.88
CA ALA A 387 -0.56 14.48 1.00
C ALA A 387 -1.10 13.75 -0.24
N LYS A 388 -2.00 12.79 -0.03
CA LYS A 388 -2.72 12.09 -1.10
C LYS A 388 -3.56 13.05 -1.93
N THR A 389 -4.13 14.06 -1.29
CA THR A 389 -4.95 15.09 -1.92
C THR A 389 -4.06 16.18 -2.52
N PRO A 390 -4.18 16.47 -3.83
CA PRO A 390 -3.46 17.55 -4.47
C PRO A 390 -3.69 18.85 -3.74
N GLN A 391 -2.60 19.57 -3.53
CA GLN A 391 -2.66 20.88 -2.89
C GLN A 391 -2.96 21.92 -3.96
N VAL A 392 -4.04 22.68 -3.78
CA VAL A 392 -4.37 23.80 -4.69
C VAL A 392 -3.26 24.85 -4.57
N PRO A 393 -2.70 25.38 -5.68
CA PRO A 393 -1.76 26.49 -5.62
C PRO A 393 -2.39 27.66 -4.85
N ALA A 394 -1.59 28.40 -4.07
CA ALA A 394 -2.07 29.68 -3.55
C ALA A 394 -2.29 30.61 -4.75
N GLU A 395 -3.48 31.19 -4.88
CA GLU A 395 -3.79 32.19 -5.91
C GLU A 395 -3.06 33.52 -5.69
#